data_AF-A0A127ZEC9-F1
#
_entry.id   AF-A0A127ZEC9-F1
#
_cell.length_a   1.000
_cell.length_b   1.000
_cell.length_c   1.000
_cell.angle_alpha   90.00
_cell.angle_beta   90.00
_cell.angle_gamma   90.00
#
_symmetry.space_group_name_H-M   'P 1'
#
loop_
_entity.id
_entity.type
_entity.pdbx_description
1 polymer ?
#
loop_
_entity_poly.entity_id
_entity_poly.type
_entity_poly.pdbx_seq_one_letter_code
_entity_poly.pdbx_strand_id
1 'polypeptide(L)'
;MASSSVFRIAVAGIRTRAAVLPSVRSSLSQSPSSYRHAPRSHRGFASSSAAFSSVHSTTQLPVKDAVPSSSAAAEDPTSAVTQAVAESDVVAGGFEFLQPWVPTINNLADTMHLSGPYAHALSIFILAFAVRTAVTLPMTLWQRSKTRKLTEKVLPEWEIMKERIPLAVRARCRRAGMSYEAFEAETQKELKAKLAELLCKHNASPLPAFVGPAMVTIPVFLLMTALLRQCTLDPTSPLTSEVLPWWSPSPELAQQFKASTAILADRGFDEAAIAKLKGTMGGPTLVDKDSTMIGPLSFGMLTLANTELNSWSRRSIAKIRAVTSGKSDAAARTAEKLLDNPAGAQAQAQSKQEEDDEPPRARIITNALRVLAIAFIPIACQAPGVLVIYWLSSGIYTLIQNSILAVMDRRSEVIKAARKQQLLQQSR
;
A
#
# COMPACT_ATOMS: atom_id res chain seq x y z
N MET A 1 13.06 -6.75 14.77
CA MET A 1 13.09 -7.64 13.58
C MET A 1 12.73 -9.11 13.87
N ALA A 2 12.41 -9.48 15.12
CA ALA A 2 11.97 -10.83 15.45
C ALA A 2 10.55 -11.23 14.97
N SER A 3 9.71 -10.27 14.56
CA SER A 3 8.36 -10.58 14.07
C SER A 3 8.35 -11.37 12.76
N SER A 4 9.37 -11.24 11.90
CA SER A 4 9.41 -11.99 10.63
C SER A 4 9.78 -13.46 10.82
N SER A 5 10.62 -13.79 11.82
CA SER A 5 10.91 -15.19 12.18
C SER A 5 9.71 -15.83 12.86
N VAL A 6 9.02 -15.11 13.74
CA VAL A 6 7.75 -15.56 14.33
C VAL A 6 6.67 -15.75 13.25
N PHE A 7 6.63 -14.89 12.23
CA PHE A 7 5.71 -15.00 11.09
C PHE A 7 6.01 -16.22 10.22
N ARG A 8 7.29 -16.48 9.88
CA ARG A 8 7.68 -17.67 9.11
C ARG A 8 7.38 -18.97 9.85
N ILE A 9 7.63 -19.01 11.17
CA ILE A 9 7.38 -20.21 11.97
C ILE A 9 5.86 -20.43 12.17
N ALA A 10 5.07 -19.37 12.39
CA ALA A 10 3.61 -19.47 12.51
C ALA A 10 2.92 -19.86 11.18
N VAL A 11 3.38 -19.32 10.05
CA VAL A 11 2.85 -19.68 8.71
C VAL A 11 3.27 -21.10 8.31
N ALA A 12 4.49 -21.54 8.65
CA ALA A 12 4.94 -22.91 8.41
C ALA A 12 4.20 -23.96 9.27
N GLY A 13 3.78 -23.61 10.50
CA GLY A 13 3.03 -24.51 11.38
C GLY A 13 1.54 -24.68 11.03
N ILE A 14 0.95 -23.73 10.29
CA ILE A 14 -0.47 -23.80 9.88
C ILE A 14 -0.65 -24.62 8.59
N ARG A 15 0.35 -24.64 7.69
CA ARG A 15 0.32 -25.52 6.50
C ARG A 15 0.28 -27.01 6.83
N THR A 16 0.73 -27.42 8.01
CA THR A 16 0.67 -28.82 8.47
C THR A 16 -0.67 -29.24 9.08
N ARG A 17 -1.66 -28.33 9.21
CA ARG A 17 -3.00 -28.66 9.76
C ARG A 17 -4.14 -28.63 8.74
N ALA A 18 -3.87 -28.32 7.47
CA ALA A 18 -4.86 -28.28 6.40
C ALA A 18 -5.01 -29.60 5.62
N ALA A 19 -4.46 -30.70 6.13
CA ALA A 19 -4.51 -32.02 5.47
C ALA A 19 -5.15 -33.09 6.36
N VAL A 20 -6.28 -32.80 7.00
CA VAL A 20 -7.16 -33.84 7.57
C VAL A 20 -8.61 -33.35 7.49
N LEU A 21 -9.23 -33.47 6.33
CA LEU A 21 -10.69 -33.62 6.19
C LEU A 21 -10.95 -34.68 5.11
N PRO A 22 -11.91 -35.60 5.32
CA PRO A 22 -12.11 -36.75 4.46
C PRO A 22 -12.81 -36.33 3.15
N SER A 23 -12.16 -36.63 2.02
CA SER A 23 -12.75 -36.46 0.69
C SER A 23 -13.70 -37.62 0.40
N VAL A 24 -14.97 -37.30 0.19
CA VAL A 24 -16.00 -38.20 -0.33
C VAL A 24 -15.64 -38.51 -1.79
N ARG A 25 -15.37 -39.79 -2.06
CA ARG A 25 -15.09 -40.31 -3.41
C ARG A 25 -16.38 -40.31 -4.24
N SER A 26 -16.36 -39.60 -5.37
CA SER A 26 -17.19 -39.96 -6.53
C SER A 26 -16.30 -40.58 -7.61
N SER A 27 -16.71 -41.76 -8.02
CA SER A 27 -16.11 -42.62 -9.03
C SER A 27 -16.36 -42.09 -10.44
N LEU A 28 -15.31 -41.82 -11.21
CA LEU A 28 -15.37 -41.88 -12.67
C LEU A 28 -14.09 -42.48 -13.24
N SER A 29 -14.30 -43.23 -14.31
CA SER A 29 -13.53 -44.34 -14.82
C SER A 29 -12.25 -43.98 -15.57
N GLN A 30 -11.34 -44.95 -15.54
CA GLN A 30 -10.09 -45.05 -16.30
C GLN A 30 -10.27 -44.99 -17.82
N SER A 31 -9.25 -44.47 -18.51
CA SER A 31 -8.60 -45.19 -19.63
C SER A 31 -7.17 -44.67 -19.82
N PRO A 32 -6.17 -45.54 -20.09
CA PRO A 32 -4.76 -45.18 -20.15
C PRO A 32 -4.31 -44.89 -21.57
N SER A 33 -3.31 -44.01 -21.74
CA SER A 33 -2.43 -44.09 -22.91
C SER A 33 -0.98 -43.92 -22.49
N SER A 34 -0.26 -45.01 -22.68
CA SER A 34 1.17 -45.18 -22.46
C SER A 34 1.94 -44.57 -23.62
N TYR A 35 2.92 -43.70 -23.37
CA TYR A 35 4.16 -43.71 -24.13
C TYR A 35 5.33 -43.33 -23.22
N ARG A 36 6.30 -44.23 -23.20
CA ARG A 36 7.56 -44.21 -22.45
C ARG A 36 8.70 -43.94 -23.43
N HIS A 37 9.75 -43.29 -22.93
CA HIS A 37 11.19 -43.27 -23.33
C HIS A 37 11.70 -41.82 -23.33
N ALA A 38 12.34 -41.34 -22.26
CA ALA A 38 13.73 -41.57 -21.79
C ALA A 38 14.76 -40.59 -22.42
N PRO A 39 15.82 -40.19 -21.68
CA PRO A 39 16.44 -38.87 -21.79
C PRO A 39 17.83 -38.89 -22.43
N ARG A 40 18.35 -37.73 -22.84
CA ARG A 40 19.79 -37.54 -23.08
C ARG A 40 20.27 -36.11 -22.78
N SER A 41 21.34 -36.08 -21.99
CA SER A 41 22.19 -34.97 -21.56
C SER A 41 23.07 -34.38 -22.67
N HIS A 42 23.53 -33.13 -22.53
CA HIS A 42 24.87 -32.54 -22.80
C HIS A 42 24.69 -31.00 -22.73
N ARG A 43 25.18 -30.23 -21.73
CA ARG A 43 26.54 -29.82 -21.30
C ARG A 43 27.31 -28.89 -22.26
N GLY A 44 27.47 -27.62 -21.83
CA GLY A 44 28.52 -26.64 -22.18
C GLY A 44 28.24 -25.76 -23.41
N PHE A 45 28.80 -24.56 -23.60
CA PHE A 45 29.54 -23.58 -22.80
C PHE A 45 29.72 -22.34 -23.72
N ALA A 46 30.00 -21.16 -23.15
CA ALA A 46 30.49 -19.91 -23.79
C ALA A 46 29.49 -19.12 -24.68
N SER A 47 29.14 -17.86 -24.37
CA SER A 47 29.92 -16.62 -24.23
C SER A 47 30.43 -16.05 -25.55
N SER A 48 29.82 -14.96 -26.02
CA SER A 48 30.45 -13.62 -26.11
C SER A 48 29.70 -12.66 -27.04
N SER A 49 29.28 -11.54 -26.45
CA SER A 49 29.66 -10.15 -26.78
C SER A 49 29.62 -9.58 -28.21
N ALA A 50 29.20 -8.30 -28.21
CA ALA A 50 29.51 -7.20 -29.14
C ALA A 50 28.66 -7.11 -30.41
N ALA A 51 28.33 -5.93 -30.96
CA ALA A 51 28.35 -4.55 -30.49
C ALA A 51 27.60 -3.72 -31.54
N PHE A 52 27.20 -2.52 -31.13
CA PHE A 52 26.70 -1.42 -31.95
C PHE A 52 27.55 -1.14 -33.20
N SER A 53 26.89 -0.71 -34.28
CA SER A 53 27.46 0.26 -35.22
C SER A 53 26.35 1.10 -35.84
N SER A 54 26.46 2.39 -35.59
CA SER A 54 25.72 3.50 -36.18
C SER A 54 26.36 3.95 -37.51
N VAL A 55 25.59 4.75 -38.27
CA VAL A 55 26.01 5.96 -39.03
C VAL A 55 25.85 5.94 -40.57
N HIS A 56 25.06 6.95 -40.97
CA HIS A 56 25.05 7.84 -42.15
C HIS A 56 24.37 7.51 -43.49
N SER A 57 23.42 8.43 -43.73
CA SER A 57 22.80 8.94 -44.95
C SER A 57 23.78 9.37 -46.05
N THR A 58 23.31 9.32 -47.30
CA THR A 58 23.71 10.27 -48.34
C THR A 58 22.53 10.55 -49.27
N THR A 59 22.39 11.85 -49.53
CA THR A 59 21.42 12.62 -50.30
C THR A 59 21.46 12.32 -51.80
N GLN A 60 20.31 12.36 -52.49
CA GLN A 60 20.21 12.92 -53.85
C GLN A 60 18.75 13.26 -54.21
N LEU A 61 18.53 14.53 -54.56
CA LEU A 61 17.37 15.07 -55.30
C LEU A 61 17.71 15.08 -56.81
N PRO A 62 16.70 15.13 -57.70
CA PRO A 62 16.46 16.44 -58.33
C PRO A 62 14.98 16.85 -58.49
N VAL A 63 14.87 18.15 -58.73
CA VAL A 63 13.72 19.06 -58.77
C VAL A 63 12.80 18.84 -59.98
N LYS A 64 11.48 19.02 -59.79
CA LYS A 64 10.61 19.68 -60.77
C LYS A 64 9.37 20.29 -60.11
N ASP A 65 9.16 21.57 -60.36
CA ASP A 65 8.10 22.44 -59.84
C ASP A 65 6.70 22.05 -60.33
N ALA A 66 5.71 22.07 -59.43
CA ALA A 66 4.34 22.57 -59.64
C ALA A 66 3.49 22.44 -58.36
N VAL A 67 2.90 23.55 -57.93
CA VAL A 67 1.86 23.71 -56.89
C VAL A 67 0.80 24.65 -57.50
N PRO A 68 -0.49 24.69 -57.09
CA PRO A 68 -1.20 23.94 -56.04
C PRO A 68 -2.52 23.27 -56.51
N SER A 69 -2.99 22.23 -55.81
CA SER A 69 -4.40 22.15 -55.39
C SER A 69 -4.58 21.08 -54.30
N SER A 70 -5.11 21.51 -53.17
CA SER A 70 -5.47 20.70 -52.01
C SER A 70 -6.76 19.90 -52.25
N SER A 71 -6.67 18.57 -52.12
CA SER A 71 -7.82 17.71 -51.77
C SER A 71 -7.32 16.58 -50.85
N ALA A 72 -7.49 16.76 -49.55
CA ALA A 72 -7.21 15.72 -48.57
C ALA A 72 -8.37 14.71 -48.56
N ALA A 73 -8.03 13.44 -48.75
CA ALA A 73 -8.92 12.31 -48.61
C ALA A 73 -9.28 12.08 -47.14
N ALA A 74 -10.52 11.65 -46.92
CA ALA A 74 -11.12 11.35 -45.63
C ALA A 74 -10.51 10.09 -44.99
N GLU A 75 -10.20 10.17 -43.68
CA GLU A 75 -9.99 9.01 -42.82
C GLU A 75 -11.25 8.80 -41.96
N ASP A 76 -11.79 7.58 -42.00
CA ASP A 76 -13.02 7.15 -41.34
C ASP A 76 -12.91 7.12 -39.79
N PRO A 77 -13.86 7.72 -39.04
CA PRO A 77 -13.86 7.75 -37.57
C PRO A 77 -14.45 6.49 -36.90
N THR A 78 -14.77 5.44 -37.66
CA THR A 78 -15.57 4.30 -37.16
C THR A 78 -14.77 3.30 -36.33
N SER A 79 -13.45 3.22 -36.46
CA SER A 79 -12.64 2.23 -35.72
C SER A 79 -12.35 2.62 -34.26
N ALA A 80 -12.30 3.91 -33.94
CA ALA A 80 -12.10 4.40 -32.57
C ALA A 80 -13.35 4.23 -31.69
N VAL A 81 -14.54 4.30 -32.29
CA VAL A 81 -15.81 4.10 -31.58
C VAL A 81 -15.99 2.64 -31.16
N THR A 82 -15.60 1.67 -32.00
CA THR A 82 -15.68 0.24 -31.67
C THR A 82 -14.72 -0.20 -30.57
N GLN A 83 -13.57 0.48 -30.40
CA GLN A 83 -12.63 0.15 -29.31
C GLN A 83 -13.07 0.74 -27.95
N ALA A 84 -13.72 1.91 -27.94
CA ALA A 84 -14.28 2.50 -26.72
C ALA A 84 -15.54 1.77 -26.21
N VAL A 85 -16.31 1.15 -27.12
CA VAL A 85 -17.48 0.34 -26.76
C VAL A 85 -17.05 -1.03 -26.20
N ALA A 86 -15.95 -1.62 -26.69
CA ALA A 86 -15.48 -2.92 -26.20
C ALA A 86 -14.87 -2.89 -24.78
N GLU A 87 -14.33 -1.76 -24.32
CA GLU A 87 -13.89 -1.59 -22.91
C GLU A 87 -15.04 -1.28 -21.94
N SER A 88 -16.19 -0.85 -22.44
CA SER A 88 -17.36 -0.51 -21.62
C SER A 88 -18.11 -1.75 -21.12
N ASP A 89 -18.13 -2.84 -21.90
CA ASP A 89 -18.89 -4.06 -21.57
C ASP A 89 -18.18 -5.02 -20.62
N VAL A 90 -16.84 -5.00 -20.54
CA VAL A 90 -16.09 -5.95 -19.67
C VAL A 90 -16.16 -5.56 -18.18
N VAL A 91 -16.55 -4.32 -17.85
CA VAL A 91 -16.69 -3.83 -16.46
C VAL A 91 -18.16 -3.70 -16.03
N ALA A 92 -19.11 -3.93 -16.94
CA ALA A 92 -20.54 -3.73 -16.68
C ALA A 92 -21.13 -4.68 -15.61
N GLY A 93 -20.58 -5.89 -15.40
CA GLY A 93 -21.26 -6.93 -14.61
C GLY A 93 -20.86 -7.10 -13.13
N GLY A 94 -20.05 -6.23 -12.52
CA GLY A 94 -19.46 -6.49 -11.19
C GLY A 94 -20.08 -5.76 -10.00
N PHE A 95 -20.65 -4.57 -10.23
CA PHE A 95 -21.01 -3.62 -9.16
C PHE A 95 -22.42 -3.03 -9.30
N GLU A 96 -23.31 -3.65 -10.08
CA GLU A 96 -24.70 -3.17 -10.28
C GLU A 96 -25.47 -2.97 -8.96
N PHE A 97 -25.16 -3.79 -7.95
CA PHE A 97 -25.75 -3.66 -6.61
C PHE A 97 -25.46 -2.31 -5.92
N LEU A 98 -24.50 -1.52 -6.43
CA LEU A 98 -24.19 -0.17 -5.95
C LEU A 98 -25.11 0.90 -6.56
N GLN A 99 -25.78 0.63 -7.68
CA GLN A 99 -26.62 1.59 -8.38
C GLN A 99 -27.72 2.23 -7.51
N PRO A 100 -28.40 1.51 -6.59
CA PRO A 100 -29.38 2.13 -5.69
C PRO A 100 -28.81 3.22 -4.78
N TRP A 101 -27.49 3.25 -4.58
CA TRP A 101 -26.79 4.22 -3.74
C TRP A 101 -26.34 5.46 -4.50
N VAL A 102 -26.35 5.46 -5.83
CA VAL A 102 -25.94 6.62 -6.65
C VAL A 102 -26.73 7.89 -6.29
N PRO A 103 -28.08 7.87 -6.16
CA PRO A 103 -28.83 9.06 -5.76
C PRO A 103 -28.43 9.59 -4.38
N THR A 104 -28.01 8.72 -3.46
CA THR A 104 -27.59 9.15 -2.11
C THR A 104 -26.28 9.92 -2.15
N ILE A 105 -25.37 9.58 -3.07
CA ILE A 105 -24.12 10.31 -3.27
C ILE A 105 -24.36 11.64 -3.99
N ASN A 106 -25.23 11.65 -5.01
CA ASN A 106 -25.54 12.87 -5.75
C ASN A 106 -26.20 13.93 -4.85
N ASN A 107 -27.13 13.54 -3.99
CA ASN A 107 -27.80 14.44 -3.04
C ASN A 107 -27.00 14.67 -1.73
N LEU A 108 -25.79 14.12 -1.62
CA LEU A 108 -25.06 14.11 -0.34
C LEU A 108 -24.72 15.53 0.14
N ALA A 109 -24.33 16.42 -0.77
CA ALA A 109 -24.06 17.82 -0.45
C ALA A 109 -25.31 18.51 0.14
N ASP A 110 -26.48 18.26 -0.44
CA ASP A 110 -27.75 18.80 0.02
C ASP A 110 -28.14 18.23 1.39
N THR A 111 -27.98 16.92 1.60
CA THR A 111 -28.25 16.30 2.91
C THR A 111 -27.37 16.86 4.03
N MET A 112 -26.13 17.24 3.71
CA MET A 112 -25.21 17.88 4.65
C MET A 112 -25.35 19.40 4.70
N HIS A 113 -26.31 19.98 3.97
CA HIS A 113 -26.57 21.42 3.89
C HIS A 113 -25.31 22.23 3.50
N LEU A 114 -24.46 21.65 2.63
CA LEU A 114 -23.24 22.30 2.17
C LEU A 114 -23.59 23.29 1.06
N SER A 115 -23.37 24.57 1.31
CA SER A 115 -23.48 25.64 0.31
C SER A 115 -22.10 26.12 -0.10
N GLY A 116 -21.83 26.22 -1.40
CA GLY A 116 -20.60 26.81 -1.91
C GLY A 116 -20.24 26.32 -3.32
N PRO A 117 -19.16 26.85 -3.91
CA PRO A 117 -18.72 26.47 -5.25
C PRO A 117 -18.18 25.03 -5.33
N TYR A 118 -17.83 24.42 -4.19
CA TYR A 118 -17.21 23.09 -4.11
C TYR A 118 -17.98 22.14 -3.16
N ALA A 119 -19.31 22.24 -3.16
CA ALA A 119 -20.16 21.56 -2.19
C ALA A 119 -20.08 20.03 -2.31
N HIS A 120 -20.13 19.49 -3.54
CA HIS A 120 -20.05 18.06 -3.79
C HIS A 120 -18.65 17.50 -3.54
N ALA A 121 -17.59 18.21 -3.93
CA ALA A 121 -16.21 17.85 -3.61
C ALA A 121 -15.98 17.75 -2.09
N LEU A 122 -16.46 18.74 -1.33
CA LEU A 122 -16.38 18.74 0.12
C LEU A 122 -17.22 17.60 0.72
N SER A 123 -18.39 17.31 0.15
CA SER A 123 -19.24 16.21 0.61
C SER A 123 -18.54 14.85 0.51
N ILE A 124 -17.82 14.61 -0.59
CA ILE A 124 -17.05 13.38 -0.81
C ILE A 124 -15.84 13.33 0.12
N PHE A 125 -15.17 14.46 0.36
CA PHE A 125 -14.07 14.54 1.32
C PHE A 125 -14.54 14.13 2.73
N ILE A 126 -15.67 14.67 3.19
CA ILE A 126 -16.25 14.34 4.49
C ILE A 126 -16.68 12.87 4.53
N LEU A 127 -17.35 12.38 3.49
CA LEU A 127 -17.76 10.98 3.38
C LEU A 127 -16.56 10.03 3.48
N ALA A 128 -15.46 10.33 2.79
CA ALA A 128 -14.25 9.53 2.85
C ALA A 128 -13.71 9.44 4.28
N PHE A 129 -13.67 10.57 5.00
CA PHE A 129 -13.29 10.62 6.42
C PHE A 129 -14.25 9.83 7.30
N ALA A 130 -15.56 9.95 7.07
CA ALA A 130 -16.59 9.25 7.84
C ALA A 130 -16.48 7.73 7.65
N VAL A 131 -16.41 7.25 6.41
CA VAL A 131 -16.25 5.82 6.09
C VAL A 131 -14.96 5.25 6.66
N ARG A 132 -13.85 5.99 6.54
CA ARG A 132 -12.56 5.58 7.12
C ARG A 132 -12.63 5.50 8.65
N THR A 133 -13.29 6.45 9.30
CA THR A 133 -13.45 6.46 10.76
C THR A 133 -14.37 5.36 11.26
N ALA A 134 -15.49 5.10 10.56
CA ALA A 134 -16.44 4.07 10.95
C ALA A 134 -15.90 2.65 10.72
N VAL A 135 -15.20 2.40 9.61
CA VAL A 135 -14.83 1.05 9.19
C VAL A 135 -13.35 0.74 9.45
N THR A 136 -12.45 1.66 9.09
CA THR A 136 -11.00 1.39 9.11
C THR A 136 -10.41 1.61 10.50
N LEU A 137 -10.80 2.67 11.21
CA LEU A 137 -10.21 3.01 12.51
C LEU A 137 -10.38 1.89 13.56
N PRO A 138 -11.57 1.30 13.79
CA PRO A 138 -11.73 0.21 14.76
C PRO A 138 -10.83 -0.98 14.40
N MET A 139 -10.73 -1.30 13.11
CA MET A 139 -9.89 -2.38 12.61
C MET A 139 -8.41 -2.12 12.89
N THR A 140 -7.93 -0.90 12.65
CA THR A 140 -6.53 -0.53 12.96
C THR A 140 -6.23 -0.58 14.46
N LEU A 141 -7.16 -0.16 15.32
CA LEU A 141 -6.99 -0.22 16.76
C LEU A 141 -6.94 -1.67 17.26
N TRP A 142 -7.82 -2.54 16.73
CA TRP A 142 -7.80 -3.97 17.00
C TRP A 142 -6.48 -4.61 16.56
N GLN A 143 -6.04 -4.33 15.33
CA GLN A 143 -4.79 -4.81 14.75
C GLN A 143 -3.58 -4.40 15.61
N ARG A 144 -3.54 -3.15 16.07
CA ARG A 144 -2.49 -2.62 16.93
C ARG A 144 -2.50 -3.28 18.30
N SER A 145 -3.67 -3.47 18.90
CA SER A 145 -3.81 -4.17 20.18
C SER A 145 -3.23 -5.60 20.11
N LYS A 146 -3.52 -6.34 19.03
CA LYS A 146 -2.94 -7.67 18.77
C LYS A 146 -1.42 -7.61 18.60
N THR A 147 -0.92 -6.66 17.81
CA THR A 147 0.53 -6.48 17.56
C THR A 147 1.28 -6.10 18.84
N ARG A 148 0.66 -5.30 19.72
CA ARG A 148 1.21 -4.94 21.03
C ARG A 148 1.35 -6.15 21.94
N LYS A 149 0.34 -7.02 22.03
CA LYS A 149 0.42 -8.28 22.80
C LYS A 149 1.54 -9.20 22.30
N LEU A 150 1.69 -9.31 20.98
CA LEU A 150 2.77 -10.07 20.36
C LEU A 150 4.15 -9.52 20.74
N THR A 151 4.32 -8.20 20.73
CA THR A 151 5.62 -7.55 20.97
C THR A 151 5.99 -7.48 22.45
N GLU A 152 5.03 -7.18 23.33
CA GLU A 152 5.29 -6.96 24.76
C GLU A 152 5.26 -8.25 25.59
N LYS A 153 4.52 -9.29 25.17
CA LYS A 153 4.36 -10.53 25.95
C LYS A 153 5.00 -11.74 25.27
N VAL A 154 4.59 -12.03 24.04
CA VAL A 154 5.03 -13.25 23.34
C VAL A 154 6.50 -13.18 22.97
N LEU A 155 6.96 -12.05 22.43
CA LEU A 155 8.33 -11.93 21.95
C LEU A 155 9.40 -12.15 23.05
N PRO A 156 9.34 -11.51 24.23
CA PRO A 156 10.35 -11.74 25.27
C PRO A 156 10.34 -13.18 25.81
N GLU A 157 9.16 -13.76 26.04
CA GLU A 157 9.05 -15.17 26.48
C GLU A 157 9.61 -16.12 25.41
N TRP A 158 9.40 -15.82 24.13
CA TRP A 158 9.89 -16.61 23.02
C TRP A 158 11.42 -16.61 22.90
N GLU A 159 12.08 -15.46 23.09
CA GLU A 159 13.55 -15.40 23.03
C GLU A 159 14.19 -16.27 24.13
N ILE A 160 13.64 -16.25 25.35
CA ILE A 160 14.11 -17.11 26.45
C ILE A 160 13.93 -18.60 26.09
N MET A 161 12.82 -18.97 25.45
CA MET A 161 12.56 -20.35 25.05
C MET A 161 13.50 -20.85 23.96
N LYS A 162 13.89 -19.99 23.00
CA LYS A 162 14.84 -20.37 21.94
C LYS A 162 16.21 -20.77 22.48
N GLU A 163 16.65 -20.18 23.58
CA GLU A 163 17.92 -20.52 24.20
C GLU A 163 17.82 -21.84 24.98
N ARG A 164 16.72 -22.03 25.72
CA ARG A 164 16.56 -23.18 26.64
C ARG A 164 16.18 -24.49 25.95
N ILE A 165 15.32 -24.45 24.94
CA ILE A 165 14.77 -25.66 24.31
C ILE A 165 15.85 -26.49 23.61
N PRO A 166 16.73 -25.92 22.76
CA PRO A 166 17.78 -26.71 22.10
C PRO A 166 18.74 -27.37 23.08
N LEU A 167 19.04 -26.73 24.22
CA LEU A 167 19.89 -27.30 25.26
C LEU A 167 19.22 -28.53 25.91
N ALA A 168 17.94 -28.43 26.24
CA ALA A 168 17.16 -29.52 26.82
C ALA A 168 17.01 -30.69 25.83
N VAL A 169 16.68 -30.40 24.57
CA VAL A 169 16.55 -31.41 23.51
C VAL A 169 17.89 -32.07 23.23
N ARG A 170 19.01 -31.32 23.22
CA ARG A 170 20.36 -31.88 23.04
C ARG A 170 20.73 -32.87 24.14
N ALA A 171 20.38 -32.55 25.39
CA ALA A 171 20.61 -33.46 26.51
C ALA A 171 19.76 -34.73 26.44
N ARG A 172 18.53 -34.66 25.89
CA ARG A 172 17.66 -35.82 25.66
C ARG A 172 18.14 -36.67 24.48
N CYS A 173 18.51 -36.04 23.37
CA CYS A 173 19.01 -36.72 22.16
C CYS A 173 20.34 -37.45 22.42
N ARG A 174 21.25 -36.84 23.20
CA ARG A 174 22.50 -37.52 23.62
C ARG A 174 22.24 -38.77 24.45
N ARG A 175 21.27 -38.74 25.36
CA ARG A 175 20.90 -39.90 26.20
C ARG A 175 20.24 -41.02 25.38
N ALA A 176 19.50 -40.66 24.35
CA ALA A 176 18.83 -41.61 23.46
C ALA A 176 19.70 -42.08 22.28
N GLY A 177 20.95 -41.59 22.15
CA GLY A 177 21.86 -41.97 21.06
C GLY A 177 21.38 -41.55 19.66
N MET A 178 20.54 -40.50 19.56
CA MET A 178 19.94 -40.09 18.28
C MET A 178 20.92 -39.34 17.38
N SER A 179 20.69 -39.42 16.06
CA SER A 179 21.47 -38.69 15.05
C SER A 179 21.24 -37.17 15.13
N TYR A 180 22.16 -36.40 14.56
CA TYR A 180 22.10 -34.94 14.56
C TYR A 180 20.90 -34.39 13.77
N GLU A 181 20.52 -35.03 12.66
CA GLU A 181 19.34 -34.65 11.86
C GLU A 181 18.04 -34.82 12.67
N ALA A 182 17.94 -35.90 13.45
CA ALA A 182 16.82 -36.12 14.35
C ALA A 182 16.77 -35.04 15.45
N PHE A 183 17.93 -34.63 15.99
CA PHE A 183 18.02 -33.54 16.94
C PHE A 183 17.50 -32.20 16.37
N GLU A 184 17.88 -31.84 15.15
CA GLU A 184 17.39 -30.61 14.51
C GLU A 184 15.89 -30.65 14.26
N ALA A 185 15.38 -31.78 13.76
CA ALA A 185 13.95 -31.97 13.51
C ALA A 185 13.12 -31.91 14.81
N GLU A 186 13.57 -32.59 15.87
CA GLU A 186 12.93 -32.57 17.20
C GLU A 186 12.95 -31.17 17.80
N THR A 187 14.10 -30.47 17.71
CA THR A 187 14.25 -29.09 18.19
C THR A 187 13.31 -28.14 17.46
N GLN A 188 13.24 -28.22 16.12
CA GLN A 188 12.32 -27.41 15.33
C GLN A 188 10.85 -27.73 15.63
N LYS A 189 10.52 -28.99 15.90
CA LYS A 189 9.17 -29.43 16.27
C LYS A 189 8.77 -28.89 17.65
N GLU A 190 9.61 -29.04 18.67
CA GLU A 190 9.35 -28.50 20.02
C GLU A 190 9.25 -26.97 20.01
N LEU A 191 10.16 -26.29 19.28
CA LEU A 191 10.12 -24.83 19.12
C LEU A 191 8.80 -24.36 18.49
N LYS A 192 8.35 -25.01 17.40
CA LYS A 192 7.07 -24.70 16.75
C LYS A 192 5.89 -24.93 17.68
N ALA A 193 5.88 -26.06 18.40
CA ALA A 193 4.80 -26.40 19.32
C ALA A 193 4.69 -25.37 20.47
N LYS A 194 5.82 -25.01 21.08
CA LYS A 194 5.87 -24.01 22.15
C LYS A 194 5.51 -22.62 21.68
N LEU A 195 5.92 -22.21 20.47
CA LEU A 195 5.47 -20.95 19.89
C LEU A 195 3.94 -20.94 19.70
N ALA A 196 3.37 -22.02 19.17
CA ALA A 196 1.92 -22.13 18.97
C ALA A 196 1.15 -22.06 20.31
N GLU A 197 1.64 -22.76 21.34
CA GLU A 197 1.11 -22.71 22.70
C GLU A 197 1.12 -21.27 23.25
N LEU A 198 2.25 -20.57 23.08
CA LEU A 198 2.43 -19.19 23.56
C LEU A 198 1.53 -18.19 22.81
N LEU A 199 1.40 -18.35 21.49
CA LEU A 199 0.51 -17.54 20.67
C LEU A 199 -0.96 -17.73 21.05
N CYS A 200 -1.35 -18.98 21.35
CA CYS A 200 -2.69 -19.32 21.82
C CYS A 200 -2.96 -18.72 23.21
N LYS A 201 -2.03 -18.91 24.16
CA LYS A 201 -2.13 -18.39 25.54
C LYS A 201 -2.37 -16.89 25.59
N HIS A 202 -1.70 -16.12 24.73
CA HIS A 202 -1.86 -14.66 24.68
C HIS A 202 -2.85 -14.16 23.63
N ASN A 203 -3.54 -15.05 22.90
CA ASN A 203 -4.46 -14.72 21.80
C ASN A 203 -3.83 -13.76 20.78
N ALA A 204 -2.55 -13.97 20.47
CA ALA A 204 -1.70 -13.05 19.72
C ALA A 204 -1.26 -13.62 18.37
N SER A 205 -2.17 -14.28 17.65
CA SER A 205 -1.91 -14.81 16.31
C SER A 205 -1.46 -13.71 15.34
N PRO A 206 -0.34 -13.87 14.62
CA PRO A 206 0.22 -12.82 13.78
C PRO A 206 -0.53 -12.64 12.45
N LEU A 207 -1.13 -13.70 11.90
CA LEU A 207 -1.80 -13.67 10.59
C LEU A 207 -3.00 -12.72 10.54
N PRO A 208 -3.99 -12.80 11.46
CA PRO A 208 -5.13 -11.89 11.44
C PRO A 208 -4.74 -10.43 11.63
N ALA A 209 -3.70 -10.15 12.42
CA ALA A 209 -3.20 -8.80 12.64
C ALA A 209 -2.39 -8.23 11.44
N PHE A 210 -1.90 -9.09 10.53
CA PHE A 210 -1.20 -8.63 9.34
C PHE A 210 -2.16 -8.47 8.15
N VAL A 211 -3.02 -9.46 7.94
CA VAL A 211 -3.90 -9.55 6.76
C VAL A 211 -5.20 -8.78 6.97
N GLY A 212 -5.69 -8.72 8.22
CA GLY A 212 -6.99 -8.15 8.55
C GLY A 212 -7.22 -6.73 8.01
N PRO A 213 -6.33 -5.76 8.25
CA PRO A 213 -6.52 -4.39 7.75
C PRO A 213 -6.68 -4.33 6.24
N ALA A 214 -5.89 -5.09 5.48
CA ALA A 214 -5.97 -5.13 4.02
C ALA A 214 -7.30 -5.72 3.54
N MET A 215 -7.78 -6.79 4.19
CA MET A 215 -9.05 -7.45 3.86
C MET A 215 -10.27 -6.57 4.07
N VAL A 216 -10.21 -5.57 4.95
CA VAL A 216 -11.29 -4.60 5.16
C VAL A 216 -11.09 -3.36 4.31
N THR A 217 -9.87 -2.84 4.26
CA THR A 217 -9.57 -1.56 3.59
C THR A 217 -9.69 -1.67 2.08
N ILE A 218 -9.20 -2.76 1.47
CA ILE A 218 -9.19 -2.91 0.01
C ILE A 218 -10.63 -2.98 -0.54
N PRO A 219 -11.54 -3.83 -0.02
CA PRO A 219 -12.92 -3.86 -0.50
C PRO A 219 -13.64 -2.53 -0.32
N VAL A 220 -13.54 -1.89 0.84
CA VAL A 220 -14.19 -0.58 1.08
C VAL A 220 -13.69 0.47 0.09
N PHE A 221 -12.40 0.49 -0.19
CA PHE A 221 -11.80 1.40 -1.16
C PHE A 221 -12.30 1.15 -2.58
N LEU A 222 -12.33 -0.12 -3.02
CA LEU A 222 -12.82 -0.50 -4.34
C LEU A 222 -14.31 -0.22 -4.49
N LEU A 223 -15.12 -0.49 -3.47
CA LEU A 223 -16.56 -0.22 -3.47
C LEU A 223 -16.87 1.28 -3.57
N MET A 224 -16.18 2.14 -2.82
CA MET A 224 -16.36 3.59 -2.98
C MET A 224 -15.85 4.10 -4.32
N THR A 225 -14.74 3.57 -4.82
CA THR A 225 -14.25 3.93 -6.16
C THR A 225 -15.26 3.53 -7.23
N ALA A 226 -15.84 2.33 -7.14
CA ALA A 226 -16.86 1.85 -8.08
C ALA A 226 -18.16 2.67 -8.00
N LEU A 227 -18.64 2.98 -6.79
CA LEU A 227 -19.83 3.80 -6.58
C LEU A 227 -19.66 5.21 -7.16
N LEU A 228 -18.54 5.88 -6.85
CA LEU A 228 -18.25 7.20 -7.41
C LEU A 228 -18.10 7.15 -8.93
N ARG A 229 -17.53 6.07 -9.48
CA ARG A 229 -17.46 5.87 -10.93
C ARG A 229 -18.86 5.74 -11.56
N GLN A 230 -19.80 5.05 -10.92
CA GLN A 230 -21.18 5.01 -11.40
C GLN A 230 -21.83 6.40 -11.38
N CYS A 231 -21.54 7.23 -10.36
CA CYS A 231 -22.02 8.61 -10.30
C CYS A 231 -21.47 9.49 -11.43
N THR A 232 -20.29 9.18 -11.98
CA THR A 232 -19.71 9.90 -13.14
C THR A 232 -20.30 9.48 -14.49
N LEU A 233 -20.87 8.28 -14.56
CA LEU A 233 -21.48 7.79 -15.80
C LEU A 233 -22.90 8.33 -16.00
N ASP A 234 -23.55 8.83 -14.94
CA ASP A 234 -24.86 9.44 -14.98
C ASP A 234 -24.77 10.91 -15.44
N PRO A 235 -25.27 11.26 -16.64
CA PRO A 235 -25.21 12.64 -17.16
C PRO A 235 -26.03 13.64 -16.33
N THR A 236 -27.00 13.15 -15.54
CA THR A 236 -27.85 14.00 -14.69
C THR A 236 -27.22 14.31 -13.34
N SER A 237 -26.06 13.71 -13.05
CA SER A 237 -25.34 13.90 -11.80
C SER A 237 -24.95 15.37 -11.60
N PRO A 238 -25.14 15.93 -10.39
CA PRO A 238 -24.71 17.30 -10.09
C PRO A 238 -23.18 17.46 -10.14
N LEU A 239 -22.44 16.35 -10.11
CA LEU A 239 -20.98 16.31 -10.30
C LEU A 239 -20.53 16.87 -11.65
N THR A 240 -21.41 16.84 -12.66
CA THR A 240 -21.13 17.43 -13.99
C THR A 240 -21.13 18.96 -13.99
N SER A 241 -21.69 19.58 -12.94
CA SER A 241 -21.80 21.04 -12.84
C SER A 241 -20.73 21.68 -11.95
N GLU A 242 -20.04 20.89 -11.13
CA GLU A 242 -19.03 21.38 -10.19
C GLU A 242 -17.63 21.27 -10.78
N VAL A 243 -16.87 22.37 -10.72
CA VAL A 243 -15.47 22.43 -11.17
C VAL A 243 -14.50 21.90 -10.11
N LEU A 244 -13.33 21.45 -10.56
CA LEU A 244 -12.29 20.96 -9.65
C LEU A 244 -11.87 22.04 -8.61
N PRO A 245 -11.74 21.70 -7.31
CA PRO A 245 -11.39 22.68 -6.27
C PRO A 245 -10.05 23.40 -6.43
N TRP A 246 -9.12 22.78 -7.17
CA TRP A 246 -7.78 23.31 -7.44
C TRP A 246 -7.65 23.94 -8.83
N TRP A 247 -8.74 24.05 -9.58
CA TRP A 247 -8.75 24.75 -10.85
C TRP A 247 -9.19 26.21 -10.65
N SER A 248 -8.57 27.12 -11.40
CA SER A 248 -9.00 28.51 -11.49
C SER A 248 -8.91 28.99 -12.94
N PRO A 249 -9.83 29.87 -13.37
CA PRO A 249 -9.79 30.43 -14.71
C PRO A 249 -8.55 31.32 -14.89
N SER A 250 -7.98 31.32 -16.09
CA SER A 250 -6.96 32.31 -16.44
C SER A 250 -7.56 33.72 -16.41
N PRO A 251 -6.78 34.78 -16.16
CA PRO A 251 -7.31 36.14 -16.07
C PRO A 251 -8.01 36.58 -17.37
N GLU A 252 -7.50 36.15 -18.52
CA GLU A 252 -8.10 36.41 -19.84
C GLU A 252 -9.44 35.69 -20.00
N LEU A 253 -9.49 34.40 -19.62
CA LEU A 253 -10.70 33.60 -19.70
C LEU A 253 -11.79 34.17 -18.78
N ALA A 254 -11.42 34.57 -17.56
CA ALA A 254 -12.32 35.21 -16.61
C ALA A 254 -12.91 36.52 -17.17
N GLN A 255 -12.09 37.32 -17.87
CA GLN A 255 -12.56 38.54 -18.55
C GLN A 255 -13.50 38.24 -19.71
N GLN A 256 -13.21 37.22 -20.52
CA GLN A 256 -14.08 36.78 -21.62
C GLN A 256 -15.44 36.27 -21.11
N PHE A 257 -15.46 35.50 -20.02
CA PHE A 257 -16.70 35.08 -19.37
C PHE A 257 -17.47 36.27 -18.79
N LYS A 258 -16.78 37.23 -18.18
CA LYS A 258 -17.41 38.45 -17.68
C LYS A 258 -18.04 39.27 -18.81
N ALA A 259 -17.35 39.43 -19.93
CA ALA A 259 -17.86 40.15 -21.10
C ALA A 259 -19.04 39.42 -21.75
N SER A 260 -18.95 38.10 -21.96
CA SER A 260 -20.03 37.31 -22.55
C SER A 260 -21.26 37.24 -21.66
N THR A 261 -21.10 37.08 -20.34
CA THR A 261 -22.24 37.09 -19.40
C THR A 261 -22.90 38.47 -19.31
N ALA A 262 -22.15 39.57 -19.43
CA ALA A 262 -22.72 40.91 -19.52
C ALA A 262 -23.56 41.08 -20.80
N ILE A 263 -23.05 40.63 -21.96
CA ILE A 263 -23.80 40.67 -23.23
C ILE A 263 -25.08 39.82 -23.15
N LEU A 264 -25.03 38.65 -22.50
CA LEU A 264 -26.20 37.79 -22.33
C LEU A 264 -27.24 38.44 -21.40
N ALA A 265 -26.80 39.09 -20.32
CA ALA A 265 -27.67 39.85 -19.44
C ALA A 265 -28.34 41.01 -20.18
N ASP A 266 -27.59 41.77 -21.00
CA ASP A 266 -28.12 42.87 -21.81
C ASP A 266 -29.15 42.39 -22.86
N ARG A 267 -29.05 41.14 -23.31
CA ARG A 267 -30.01 40.51 -24.22
C ARG A 267 -31.23 39.91 -23.52
N GLY A 268 -31.35 40.08 -22.21
CA GLY A 268 -32.50 39.60 -21.43
C GLY A 268 -32.54 38.09 -21.24
N PHE A 269 -31.38 37.41 -21.26
CA PHE A 269 -31.33 36.00 -20.85
C PHE A 269 -31.65 35.83 -19.37
N ASP A 270 -32.27 34.69 -19.03
CA ASP A 270 -32.63 34.35 -17.66
C ASP A 270 -31.40 34.27 -16.75
N GLU A 271 -31.52 34.86 -15.55
CA GLU A 271 -30.43 35.00 -14.58
C GLU A 271 -29.94 33.63 -14.08
N ALA A 272 -30.83 32.64 -14.02
CA ALA A 272 -30.50 31.26 -13.67
C ALA A 272 -29.60 30.59 -14.73
N ALA A 273 -29.83 30.86 -16.02
CA ALA A 273 -28.98 30.34 -17.10
C ALA A 273 -27.59 30.99 -17.08
N ILE A 274 -27.53 32.29 -16.79
CA ILE A 274 -26.27 33.02 -16.62
C ILE A 274 -25.49 32.51 -15.39
N ALA A 275 -26.18 32.18 -14.29
CA ALA A 275 -25.56 31.60 -13.11
C ALA A 275 -24.93 30.23 -13.39
N LYS A 276 -25.59 29.38 -14.19
CA LYS A 276 -25.07 28.07 -14.60
C LYS A 276 -23.80 28.20 -15.48
N LEU A 277 -23.74 29.21 -16.35
CA LEU A 277 -22.55 29.52 -17.15
C LEU A 277 -21.39 30.06 -16.29
N LYS A 278 -21.71 30.90 -15.29
CA LYS A 278 -20.73 31.40 -14.32
C LYS A 278 -20.16 30.31 -13.41
N GLY A 279 -20.96 29.29 -13.08
CA GLY A 279 -20.57 28.21 -12.17
C GLY A 279 -19.44 27.32 -12.70
N THR A 280 -19.39 27.10 -14.01
CA THR A 280 -18.38 26.23 -14.63
C THR A 280 -17.21 26.99 -15.23
N MET A 281 -17.40 28.22 -15.72
CA MET A 281 -16.37 29.02 -16.41
C MET A 281 -15.52 28.22 -17.43
N GLY A 282 -16.07 27.14 -18.01
CA GLY A 282 -15.36 26.24 -18.92
C GLY A 282 -14.23 25.39 -18.31
N GLY A 283 -14.13 25.31 -16.98
CA GLY A 283 -13.14 24.49 -16.29
C GLY A 283 -13.49 23.00 -16.28
N PRO A 284 -12.50 22.10 -16.05
CA PRO A 284 -12.74 20.68 -15.87
C PRO A 284 -13.64 20.44 -14.66
N THR A 285 -14.66 19.62 -14.86
CA THR A 285 -15.65 19.26 -13.83
C THR A 285 -15.19 18.06 -13.00
N LEU A 286 -15.95 17.69 -11.97
CA LEU A 286 -15.66 16.49 -11.17
C LEU A 286 -15.75 15.17 -11.98
N VAL A 287 -16.51 15.17 -13.08
CA VAL A 287 -16.66 14.01 -13.98
C VAL A 287 -15.50 13.91 -14.97
N ASP A 288 -14.92 15.05 -15.32
CA ASP A 288 -13.81 15.10 -16.26
C ASP A 288 -12.51 14.59 -15.64
N LYS A 289 -11.59 14.14 -16.50
CA LYS A 289 -10.20 13.90 -16.09
C LYS A 289 -9.53 15.23 -15.75
N ASP A 290 -8.63 15.20 -14.76
CA ASP A 290 -7.89 16.39 -14.37
C ASP A 290 -6.86 16.80 -15.43
N SER A 291 -7.19 17.82 -16.23
CA SER A 291 -6.29 18.38 -17.23
C SER A 291 -5.14 19.22 -16.65
N THR A 292 -5.24 19.65 -15.39
CA THR A 292 -4.22 20.48 -14.72
C THR A 292 -3.05 19.67 -14.19
N MET A 293 -3.19 18.36 -14.07
CA MET A 293 -2.25 17.43 -13.42
C MET A 293 -1.98 17.71 -11.92
N ILE A 294 -2.61 18.73 -11.33
CA ILE A 294 -2.40 19.10 -9.92
C ILE A 294 -2.92 17.99 -9.01
N GLY A 295 -4.11 17.45 -9.27
CA GLY A 295 -4.71 16.37 -8.49
C GLY A 295 -3.88 15.08 -8.51
N PRO A 296 -3.60 14.49 -9.70
CA PRO A 296 -2.77 13.29 -9.83
C PRO A 296 -1.37 13.41 -9.21
N LEU A 297 -0.68 14.55 -9.41
CA LEU A 297 0.63 14.78 -8.81
C LEU A 297 0.53 14.88 -7.29
N SER A 298 -0.46 15.62 -6.77
CA SER A 298 -0.70 15.73 -5.33
C SER A 298 -0.98 14.36 -4.71
N PHE A 299 -1.75 13.50 -5.40
CA PHE A 299 -2.05 12.15 -4.95
C PHE A 299 -0.80 11.26 -4.92
N GLY A 300 0.05 11.33 -5.94
CA GLY A 300 1.33 10.62 -5.98
C GLY A 300 2.26 11.06 -4.84
N MET A 301 2.40 12.38 -4.63
CA MET A 301 3.19 12.95 -3.53
C MET A 301 2.67 12.54 -2.16
N LEU A 302 1.35 12.54 -1.98
CA LEU A 302 0.71 12.10 -0.74
C LEU A 302 0.92 10.62 -0.48
N THR A 303 0.86 9.79 -1.51
CA THR A 303 1.16 8.35 -1.42
C THR A 303 2.61 8.15 -1.01
N LEU A 304 3.54 8.88 -1.63
CA LEU A 304 4.96 8.86 -1.25
C LEU A 304 5.16 9.30 0.21
N ALA A 305 4.54 10.40 0.64
CA ALA A 305 4.60 10.88 2.02
C ALA A 305 4.10 9.82 3.01
N ASN A 306 3.02 9.11 2.69
CA ASN A 306 2.53 7.99 3.48
C ASN A 306 3.55 6.84 3.59
N THR A 307 4.28 6.53 2.52
CA THR A 307 5.33 5.49 2.54
C THR A 307 6.54 5.92 3.38
N GLU A 308 6.97 7.17 3.24
CA GLU A 308 8.07 7.74 4.01
C GLU A 308 7.74 7.81 5.49
N LEU A 309 6.55 8.30 5.85
CA LEU A 309 6.10 8.39 7.24
C LEU A 309 6.11 7.01 7.93
N ASN A 310 5.65 5.98 7.22
CA ASN A 310 5.65 4.61 7.72
C ASN A 310 7.07 4.05 7.88
N SER A 311 7.99 4.35 6.96
CA SER A 311 9.40 3.95 7.08
C SER A 311 10.11 4.70 8.22
N TRP A 312 9.87 6.00 8.33
CA TRP A 312 10.42 6.89 9.35
C TRP A 312 9.96 6.49 10.75
N SER A 313 8.67 6.24 10.94
CA SER A 313 8.10 5.78 12.22
C SER A 313 8.80 4.51 12.72
N ARG A 314 8.99 3.51 11.83
CA ARG A 314 9.70 2.27 12.15
C ARG A 314 11.16 2.51 12.54
N ARG A 315 11.89 3.33 11.79
CA ARG A 315 13.30 3.67 12.07
C ARG A 315 13.47 4.45 13.36
N SER A 316 12.58 5.40 13.63
CA SER A 316 12.60 6.22 14.84
C SER A 316 12.43 5.37 16.10
N ILE A 317 11.45 4.45 16.11
CA ILE A 317 11.22 3.53 17.23
C ILE A 317 12.39 2.58 17.42
N ALA A 318 12.95 2.04 16.32
CA ALA A 318 14.13 1.17 16.39
C ALA A 318 15.32 1.89 17.04
N LYS A 319 15.57 3.14 16.68
CA LYS A 319 16.63 3.97 17.26
C LYS A 319 16.45 4.19 18.77
N ILE A 320 15.23 4.51 19.22
CA ILE A 320 14.92 4.70 20.66
C ILE A 320 15.19 3.39 21.43
N ARG A 321 14.79 2.25 20.85
CA ARG A 321 15.02 0.93 21.45
C ARG A 321 16.51 0.58 21.51
N ALA A 322 17.26 0.85 20.43
CA ALA A 322 18.69 0.60 20.37
C ALA A 322 19.46 1.42 21.43
N VAL A 323 19.15 2.71 21.59
CA VAL A 323 19.73 3.55 22.64
C VAL A 323 19.41 3.01 24.04
N THR A 324 18.18 2.54 24.25
CA THR A 324 17.73 2.00 25.54
C THR A 324 18.39 0.65 25.87
N SER A 325 18.56 -0.23 24.87
CA SER A 325 19.29 -1.50 25.04
C SER A 325 20.78 -1.25 25.24
N GLY A 326 21.39 -0.42 24.38
CA GLY A 326 22.82 -0.13 24.43
C GLY A 326 23.28 0.49 25.76
N LYS A 327 22.43 1.26 26.45
CA LYS A 327 22.75 1.80 27.80
C LYS A 327 22.69 0.73 28.89
N SER A 328 21.82 -0.28 28.74
CA SER A 328 21.74 -1.47 29.60
C SER A 328 22.94 -2.40 29.34
N ASP A 329 23.25 -2.63 28.07
CA ASP A 329 24.34 -3.51 27.64
C ASP A 329 25.71 -2.86 27.86
N ALA A 330 25.84 -1.53 27.86
CA ALA A 330 27.09 -0.86 28.20
C ALA A 330 27.51 -1.19 29.65
N ALA A 331 26.57 -1.23 30.59
CA ALA A 331 26.87 -1.65 31.96
C ALA A 331 27.27 -3.14 32.04
N ALA A 332 26.61 -4.00 31.27
CA ALA A 332 26.96 -5.42 31.16
C ALA A 332 28.33 -5.63 30.50
N ARG A 333 28.65 -4.89 29.43
CA ARG A 333 29.94 -4.91 28.73
C ARG A 333 31.06 -4.32 29.57
N THR A 334 30.78 -3.31 30.41
CA THR A 334 31.76 -2.81 31.37
C THR A 334 32.04 -3.85 32.43
N ALA A 335 31.02 -4.56 32.93
CA ALA A 335 31.21 -5.69 33.84
C ALA A 335 31.98 -6.84 33.17
N GLU A 336 31.68 -7.17 31.92
CA GLU A 336 32.35 -8.20 31.12
C GLU A 336 33.82 -7.82 30.80
N LYS A 337 34.09 -6.55 30.46
CA LYS A 337 35.47 -6.01 30.29
C LYS A 337 36.31 -6.04 31.56
N LEU A 338 35.68 -6.01 32.72
CA LEU A 338 36.36 -6.15 34.01
C LEU A 338 36.60 -7.63 34.36
N LEU A 339 35.93 -8.55 33.66
CA LEU A 339 35.99 -9.99 33.90
C LEU A 339 36.83 -10.75 32.85
N ASP A 340 37.00 -10.25 31.62
CA ASP A 340 37.64 -10.98 30.51
C ASP A 340 38.92 -10.34 29.91
N ASN A 341 39.83 -11.23 29.49
CA ASN A 341 41.12 -11.00 28.82
C ASN A 341 40.95 -10.40 27.38
N PRO A 342 41.91 -9.65 26.81
CA PRO A 342 41.71 -8.72 25.69
C PRO A 342 41.41 -9.36 24.32
N ALA A 343 41.41 -10.69 24.19
CA ALA A 343 41.13 -11.39 22.93
C ALA A 343 39.64 -11.37 22.53
N GLY A 344 38.71 -11.25 23.49
CA GLY A 344 37.26 -11.19 23.21
C GLY A 344 36.77 -9.85 22.65
N ALA A 345 37.53 -8.78 22.87
CA ALA A 345 37.15 -7.41 22.49
C ALA A 345 37.09 -7.20 20.96
N GLN A 346 37.89 -7.94 20.19
CA GLN A 346 37.93 -7.84 18.73
C GLN A 346 36.77 -8.59 18.05
N ALA A 347 36.37 -9.75 18.59
CA ALA A 347 35.20 -10.51 18.11
C ALA A 347 33.86 -9.81 18.44
N GLN A 348 33.79 -9.11 19.59
CA GLN A 348 32.62 -8.29 19.96
C GLN A 348 32.49 -6.99 19.14
N ALA A 349 33.58 -6.45 18.61
CA ALA A 349 33.55 -5.27 17.74
C ALA A 349 33.02 -5.59 16.33
N GLN A 350 33.37 -6.77 15.80
CA GLN A 350 32.90 -7.26 14.50
C GLN A 350 31.42 -7.63 14.51
N SER A 351 30.92 -8.30 15.55
CA SER A 351 29.49 -8.64 15.69
C SER A 351 28.60 -7.40 15.85
N LYS A 352 29.11 -6.31 16.43
CA LYS A 352 28.38 -5.05 16.59
C LYS A 352 28.19 -4.27 15.28
N GLN A 353 29.06 -4.48 14.28
CA GLN A 353 28.93 -3.83 12.97
C GLN A 353 27.91 -4.55 12.05
N GLU A 354 27.69 -5.85 12.23
CA GLU A 354 26.68 -6.61 11.45
C GLU A 354 25.25 -6.45 11.98
N GLU A 355 25.06 -6.05 13.25
CA GLU A 355 23.74 -6.00 13.88
C GLU A 355 22.94 -4.70 13.59
N ASP A 356 23.61 -3.64 13.10
CA ASP A 356 23.00 -2.33 12.79
C ASP A 356 22.44 -2.24 11.35
N ASP A 357 22.67 -3.25 10.50
CA ASP A 357 22.12 -3.26 9.15
C ASP A 357 20.65 -3.69 9.15
N GLU A 358 19.77 -2.71 8.94
CA GLU A 358 18.37 -2.92 8.59
C GLU A 358 18.28 -4.04 7.53
N PRO A 359 17.50 -5.12 7.73
CA PRO A 359 17.57 -6.28 6.87
C PRO A 359 17.18 -5.86 5.45
N PRO A 360 17.90 -6.34 4.43
CA PRO A 360 17.80 -5.87 3.04
C PRO A 360 16.36 -5.83 2.51
N ARG A 361 15.49 -6.73 3.01
CA ARG A 361 14.04 -6.75 2.74
C ARG A 361 13.31 -5.44 3.04
N ALA A 362 13.62 -4.73 4.12
CA ALA A 362 12.89 -3.51 4.49
C ALA A 362 13.23 -2.34 3.55
N ARG A 363 14.50 -2.26 3.12
CA ARG A 363 14.95 -1.32 2.09
C ARG A 363 14.30 -1.63 0.74
N ILE A 364 14.25 -2.91 0.35
CA ILE A 364 13.59 -3.36 -0.89
C ILE A 364 12.09 -3.01 -0.86
N ILE A 365 11.38 -3.35 0.22
CA ILE A 365 9.94 -3.05 0.35
C ILE A 365 9.70 -1.54 0.28
N THR A 366 10.51 -0.73 0.96
CA THR A 366 10.35 0.73 0.96
C THR A 366 10.58 1.29 -0.45
N ASN A 367 11.64 0.87 -1.14
CA ASN A 367 11.90 1.30 -2.52
C ASN A 367 10.79 0.85 -3.48
N ALA A 368 10.27 -0.38 -3.34
CA ALA A 368 9.14 -0.85 -4.13
C ALA A 368 7.87 -0.01 -3.90
N LEU A 369 7.59 0.37 -2.66
CA LEU A 369 6.46 1.25 -2.34
C LEU A 369 6.62 2.67 -2.90
N ARG A 370 7.85 3.20 -2.96
CA ARG A 370 8.15 4.49 -3.61
C ARG A 370 7.90 4.43 -5.12
N VAL A 371 8.37 3.37 -5.77
CA VAL A 371 8.12 3.14 -7.21
C VAL A 371 6.62 3.01 -7.47
N LEU A 372 5.90 2.29 -6.61
CA LEU A 372 4.44 2.16 -6.70
C LEU A 372 3.73 3.52 -6.56
N ALA A 373 4.18 4.39 -5.64
CA ALA A 373 3.62 5.73 -5.49
C ALA A 373 3.77 6.58 -6.77
N ILE A 374 4.91 6.46 -7.47
CA ILE A 374 5.13 7.13 -8.75
C ILE A 374 4.27 6.49 -9.86
N ALA A 375 4.17 5.16 -9.89
CA ALA A 375 3.35 4.44 -10.86
C ALA A 375 1.84 4.72 -10.73
N PHE A 376 1.38 5.19 -9.56
CA PHE A 376 -0.01 5.60 -9.37
C PHE A 376 -0.38 6.94 -10.03
N ILE A 377 0.60 7.79 -10.35
CA ILE A 377 0.36 9.08 -11.01
C ILE A 377 -0.34 8.91 -12.37
N PRO A 378 0.17 8.12 -13.33
CA PRO A 378 -0.51 7.93 -14.62
C PRO A 378 -1.89 7.28 -14.48
N ILE A 379 -2.10 6.43 -13.47
CA ILE A 379 -3.42 5.86 -13.17
C ILE A 379 -4.38 6.97 -12.75
N ALA A 380 -3.93 7.91 -11.93
CA ALA A 380 -4.74 9.05 -11.51
C ALA A 380 -4.99 10.07 -12.62
N CYS A 381 -4.10 10.20 -13.61
CA CYS A 381 -4.35 11.04 -14.79
C CYS A 381 -5.55 10.56 -15.62
N GLN A 382 -5.84 9.25 -15.62
CA GLN A 382 -6.94 8.66 -16.38
C GLN A 382 -8.24 8.57 -15.58
N ALA A 383 -8.21 8.92 -14.30
CA ALA A 383 -9.37 8.86 -13.42
C ALA A 383 -10.19 10.17 -13.49
N PRO A 384 -11.53 10.09 -13.39
CA PRO A 384 -12.36 11.26 -13.13
C PRO A 384 -11.91 12.03 -11.89
N GLY A 385 -12.03 13.35 -11.91
CA GLY A 385 -11.62 14.24 -10.82
C GLY A 385 -12.22 13.88 -9.47
N VAL A 386 -13.47 13.43 -9.45
CA VAL A 386 -14.18 12.95 -8.25
C VAL A 386 -13.44 11.79 -7.56
N LEU A 387 -12.84 10.88 -8.34
CA LEU A 387 -12.06 9.77 -7.81
C LEU A 387 -10.75 10.28 -7.21
N VAL A 388 -10.11 11.26 -7.85
CA VAL A 388 -8.88 11.88 -7.35
C VAL A 388 -9.13 12.58 -6.02
N ILE A 389 -10.25 13.29 -5.84
CA ILE A 389 -10.66 13.89 -4.56
C ILE A 389 -10.87 12.82 -3.49
N TYR A 390 -11.56 11.72 -3.83
CA TYR A 390 -11.74 10.59 -2.93
C TYR A 390 -10.39 9.96 -2.52
N TRP A 391 -9.49 9.74 -3.47
CA TRP A 391 -8.19 9.15 -3.19
C TRP A 391 -7.30 10.08 -2.36
N LEU A 392 -7.32 11.39 -2.64
CA LEU A 392 -6.64 12.42 -1.85
C LEU A 392 -7.17 12.46 -0.42
N SER A 393 -8.48 12.61 -0.22
CA SER A 393 -9.10 12.66 1.11
C SER A 393 -8.79 11.42 1.94
N SER A 394 -8.92 10.24 1.33
CA SER A 394 -8.55 8.95 1.91
C SER A 394 -7.04 8.84 2.24
N GLY A 395 -6.17 9.37 1.38
CA GLY A 395 -4.73 9.41 1.60
C GLY A 395 -4.33 10.38 2.73
N ILE A 396 -5.02 11.53 2.84
CA ILE A 396 -4.83 12.51 3.91
C ILE A 396 -5.27 11.91 5.24
N TYR A 397 -6.43 11.24 5.27
CA TYR A 397 -6.86 10.49 6.45
C TYR A 397 -5.79 9.52 6.93
N THR A 398 -5.23 8.73 6.00
CA THR A 398 -4.17 7.76 6.29
C THR A 398 -2.92 8.44 6.85
N LEU A 399 -2.54 9.60 6.31
CA LEU A 399 -1.39 10.37 6.77
C LEU A 399 -1.61 10.90 8.19
N ILE A 400 -2.78 11.48 8.46
CA ILE A 400 -3.17 11.99 9.78
C ILE A 400 -3.19 10.86 10.79
N GLN A 401 -3.88 9.76 10.48
CA GLN A 401 -4.00 8.59 11.32
C GLN A 401 -2.61 8.03 11.67
N ASN A 402 -1.76 7.79 10.67
CA ASN A 402 -0.41 7.27 10.89
C ASN A 402 0.46 8.24 11.68
N SER A 403 0.32 9.55 11.46
CA SER A 403 1.08 10.57 12.18
C SER A 403 0.72 10.60 13.67
N ILE A 404 -0.58 10.67 13.99
CA ILE A 404 -1.08 10.65 15.36
C ILE A 404 -0.58 9.39 16.07
N LEU A 405 -0.76 8.24 15.43
CA LEU A 405 -0.37 6.96 16.00
C LEU A 405 1.15 6.82 16.18
N ALA A 406 1.95 7.29 15.23
CA ALA A 406 3.42 7.30 15.35
C ALA A 406 3.89 8.19 16.51
N VAL A 407 3.27 9.36 16.70
CA VAL A 407 3.58 10.25 17.82
C VAL A 407 3.21 9.59 19.15
N MET A 408 2.04 8.95 19.25
CA MET A 408 1.62 8.22 20.44
C MET A 408 2.57 7.06 20.79
N ASP A 409 3.00 6.29 19.78
CA ASP A 409 3.92 5.17 19.95
C ASP A 409 5.29 5.67 20.43
N ARG A 410 5.81 6.72 19.80
CA ARG A 410 7.07 7.35 20.20
C ARG A 410 7.02 7.84 21.65
N ARG A 411 5.96 8.55 22.04
CA ARG A 411 5.77 9.03 23.42
C ARG A 411 5.74 7.86 24.41
N SER A 412 5.01 6.80 24.07
CA SER A 412 4.90 5.60 24.91
C SER A 412 6.26 4.91 25.10
N GLU A 413 7.06 4.77 24.05
CA GLU A 413 8.38 4.14 24.15
C GLU A 413 9.39 5.02 24.92
N VAL A 414 9.33 6.35 24.77
CA VAL A 414 10.16 7.28 25.57
C VAL A 414 9.84 7.17 27.06
N ILE A 415 8.56 7.13 27.43
CA ILE A 415 8.14 6.96 28.83
C ILE A 415 8.62 5.61 29.39
N LYS A 416 8.48 4.52 28.63
CA LYS A 416 9.00 3.20 29.02
C LYS A 416 10.52 3.21 29.20
N ALA A 417 11.25 3.86 28.31
CA ALA A 417 12.70 3.99 28.39
C ALA A 417 13.15 4.79 29.62
N ALA A 418 12.49 5.91 29.91
CA ALA A 418 12.75 6.73 31.10
C ALA A 418 12.49 5.93 32.39
N ARG A 419 11.36 5.23 32.47
CA ARG A 419 11.01 4.37 33.62
C ARG A 419 12.02 3.24 33.81
N LYS A 420 12.48 2.60 32.72
CA LYS A 420 13.53 1.57 32.79
C LYS A 420 14.85 2.14 33.33
N GLN A 421 15.23 3.34 32.91
CA GLN A 421 16.46 3.99 33.41
C GLN A 421 16.37 4.31 34.91
N GLN A 422 15.22 4.78 35.39
CA GLN A 422 15.00 5.02 36.83
C GLN A 422 15.15 3.75 37.66
N LEU A 423 14.56 2.63 37.21
CA LEU A 423 14.69 1.34 37.91
C LEU A 423 16.14 0.85 37.98
N LEU A 424 16.93 1.06 36.92
CA LEU A 424 18.35 0.70 36.92
C LEU A 424 19.22 1.59 37.82
N GLN A 425 18.80 2.84 38.05
CA GLN A 425 19.47 3.74 38.98
C GLN A 425 19.16 3.39 40.44
N GLN A 426 17.95 2.92 40.74
CA GLN A 426 17.56 2.46 42.07
C GLN A 426 18.17 1.12 42.46
N SER A 427 18.56 0.28 41.49
CA SER A 427 19.19 -1.03 41.74
C SER A 427 20.71 -0.98 41.93
N ARG A 428 21.34 0.20 41.82
CA ARG A 428 22.75 0.45 42.13
C ARG A 428 22.84 1.13 43.47
#